data_AF-A0A7L6BE27-F1
#
_entry.id   AF-A0A7L6BE27-F1
#
_cell.length_a   1.000
_cell.length_b   1.000
_cell.length_c   1.000
_cell.angle_alpha   90.00
_cell.angle_beta   90.00
_cell.angle_gamma   90.00
#
_symmetry.space_group_name_H-M   'P 1'
#
loop_
_entity.id
_entity.type
_entity.pdbx_description
1 polymer ?
#
loop_
_entity_poly.entity_id
_entity_poly.type
_entity_poly.pdbx_seq_one_letter_code
_entity_poly.pdbx_strand_id
1 'polypeptide(L)'
;MPVLPEPPPPAPPSRAERVLDRVLRVAGGVVALWAGVLAALLDLIFATWAWETVQGRSGGAQALVGIGLAVAGIAAVAASTVLLGWFAHSSTGSRWAVALVALPWFLVIVVGGFRTTEGDLALAGDNVLGLALIVTGAVTFAVLGFRHVVTPPAPAAR
;
A
#
# COMPACT_ATOMS: atom_id res chain seq x y z
N MET A 1 53.92 2.78 -5.63
CA MET A 1 52.51 2.37 -5.82
C MET A 1 52.08 2.86 -7.19
N PRO A 2 51.75 1.97 -8.16
CA PRO A 2 51.21 2.39 -9.45
C PRO A 2 49.80 2.95 -9.23
N VAL A 3 49.57 4.20 -9.62
CA VAL A 3 48.23 4.80 -9.62
C VAL A 3 47.48 4.21 -10.81
N LEU A 4 46.43 3.43 -10.54
CA LEU A 4 45.54 2.96 -11.59
C LEU A 4 44.88 4.17 -12.27
N PRO A 5 44.79 4.22 -13.60
CA PRO A 5 44.08 5.28 -14.30
C PRO A 5 42.65 5.38 -13.78
N GLU A 6 42.26 6.60 -13.40
CA GLU A 6 40.91 6.86 -12.91
C GLU A 6 39.90 6.56 -14.03
N PRO A 7 38.84 5.77 -13.78
CA PRO A 7 37.86 5.42 -14.79
C PRO A 7 37.26 6.70 -15.40
N PRO A 8 37.09 6.78 -16.73
CA PRO A 8 36.46 7.94 -17.35
C PRO A 8 35.04 8.12 -16.81
N PRO A 9 34.59 9.38 -16.63
CA PRO A 9 33.25 9.64 -16.12
C PRO A 9 32.18 9.03 -17.04
N PRO A 10 31.07 8.50 -16.49
CA PRO A 10 30.04 7.86 -17.28
C PRO A 10 29.45 8.83 -18.31
N ALA A 11 29.24 8.35 -19.53
CA ALA A 11 28.64 9.14 -20.59
C ALA A 11 27.22 9.58 -20.20
N PRO A 12 26.81 10.82 -20.54
CA PRO A 12 25.46 11.30 -20.24
C PRO A 12 24.42 10.47 -21.00
N PRO A 13 23.24 10.20 -20.38
CA PRO A 13 22.24 9.33 -20.98
C PRO A 13 21.72 9.88 -22.31
N SER A 14 21.38 8.97 -23.22
CA SER A 14 20.84 9.34 -24.53
C SER A 14 19.42 9.90 -24.43
N ARG A 15 18.95 10.62 -25.46
CA ARG A 15 17.56 11.13 -25.48
C ARG A 15 16.54 9.99 -25.43
N ALA A 16 16.84 8.86 -26.08
CA ALA A 16 16.00 7.68 -26.07
C ALA A 16 15.90 7.06 -24.67
N GLU A 17 17.03 6.94 -23.96
CA GLU A 17 17.06 6.49 -22.55
C GLU A 17 16.22 7.40 -21.64
N ARG A 18 16.34 8.73 -21.79
CA ARG A 18 15.52 9.67 -21.00
C ARG A 18 14.02 9.53 -21.26
N VAL A 19 13.63 9.27 -22.52
CA VAL A 19 12.22 9.05 -22.88
C VAL A 19 11.74 7.72 -22.33
N LEU A 20 12.53 6.65 -22.48
CA LEU A 20 12.21 5.32 -21.96
C LEU A 20 12.06 5.33 -20.44
N ASP A 21 13.01 5.93 -19.72
CA ASP A 21 12.94 6.11 -18.25
C ASP A 21 11.64 6.82 -17.84
N ARG A 22 11.27 7.88 -18.57
CA ARG A 22 10.02 8.60 -18.29
C ARG A 22 8.78 7.74 -18.53
N VAL A 23 8.73 6.98 -19.62
CA VAL A 23 7.61 6.08 -19.93
C VAL A 23 7.48 5.00 -18.86
N LEU A 24 8.60 4.38 -18.44
CA LEU A 24 8.60 3.36 -17.40
C LEU A 24 8.12 3.90 -16.05
N ARG A 25 8.52 5.12 -15.68
CA ARG A 25 8.03 5.78 -14.46
C ARG A 25 6.54 6.06 -14.50
N VAL A 26 6.02 6.52 -15.63
CA VAL A 26 4.58 6.76 -15.81
C VAL A 26 3.81 5.44 -15.74
N ALA A 27 4.27 4.41 -16.45
CA ALA A 27 3.65 3.09 -16.43
C ALA A 27 3.64 2.49 -15.02
N GLY A 28 4.76 2.58 -14.29
CA GLY A 28 4.87 2.16 -12.90
C GLY A 28 3.91 2.91 -11.97
N GLY A 29 3.78 4.22 -12.15
CA GLY A 29 2.80 5.03 -11.41
C GLY A 29 1.35 4.63 -11.68
N VAL A 30 0.99 4.31 -12.94
CA VAL A 30 -0.35 3.82 -13.30
C VAL A 30 -0.62 2.45 -12.67
N VAL A 31 0.37 1.54 -12.70
CA VAL A 31 0.26 0.23 -12.05
C VAL A 31 0.07 0.39 -10.54
N ALA A 32 0.84 1.28 -9.90
CA ALA A 32 0.73 1.56 -8.46
C ALA A 32 -0.66 2.09 -8.08
N LEU A 33 -1.24 2.97 -8.91
CA LEU A 33 -2.60 3.48 -8.71
C LEU A 33 -3.64 2.36 -8.72
N TRP A 34 -3.62 1.52 -9.75
CA TRP A 34 -4.56 0.39 -9.85
C TRP A 34 -4.33 -0.67 -8.79
N ALA A 35 -3.08 -0.88 -8.37
CA ALA A 35 -2.77 -1.77 -7.26
C ALA A 35 -3.33 -1.25 -5.93
N GLY A 36 -3.35 0.07 -5.70
CA GLY A 36 -4.02 0.68 -4.55
C GLY A 36 -5.53 0.44 -4.54
N VAL A 37 -6.18 0.59 -5.71
CA VAL A 37 -7.61 0.25 -5.88
C VAL A 37 -7.86 -1.22 -5.58
N LEU A 38 -7.08 -2.11 -6.19
CA LEU A 38 -7.24 -3.56 -6.00
C LEU A 38 -7.02 -3.96 -4.55
N ALA A 39 -6.01 -3.41 -3.88
CA ALA A 39 -5.75 -3.67 -2.47
C ALA A 39 -6.94 -3.26 -1.60
N ALA A 40 -7.54 -2.09 -1.84
CA ALA A 40 -8.72 -1.67 -1.09
C ALA A 40 -9.92 -2.61 -1.30
N LEU A 41 -10.15 -3.07 -2.53
CA LEU A 41 -11.22 -4.03 -2.80
C LEU A 41 -10.97 -5.36 -2.08
N LEU A 42 -9.74 -5.87 -2.10
CA LEU A 42 -9.37 -7.09 -1.39
C LEU A 42 -9.52 -6.93 0.13
N ASP A 43 -9.11 -5.78 0.68
CA ASP A 43 -9.26 -5.46 2.10
C ASP A 43 -10.73 -5.43 2.51
N LEU A 44 -11.60 -4.81 1.70
CA LEU A 44 -13.05 -4.78 1.95
C LEU A 44 -13.66 -6.18 1.89
N ILE A 45 -13.37 -6.95 0.84
CA ILE A 45 -13.89 -8.31 0.67
C ILE A 45 -13.45 -9.18 1.85
N PHE A 46 -12.17 -9.11 2.23
CA PHE A 46 -11.65 -9.86 3.36
C PHE A 46 -12.29 -9.41 4.67
N ALA A 47 -12.44 -8.10 4.91
CA ALA A 47 -13.07 -7.55 6.11
C ALA A 47 -14.51 -8.03 6.28
N THR A 48 -15.30 -8.00 5.20
CA THR A 48 -16.69 -8.47 5.21
C THR A 48 -16.76 -9.97 5.45
N TRP A 49 -16.03 -10.76 4.67
CA TRP A 49 -16.01 -12.22 4.79
C TRP A 49 -15.51 -12.68 6.17
N ALA A 50 -14.44 -12.07 6.68
CA ALA A 50 -13.89 -12.41 7.99
C ALA A 50 -14.88 -12.12 9.11
N TRP A 51 -15.61 -11.01 9.01
CA TRP A 51 -16.63 -10.63 9.98
C TRP A 51 -17.80 -11.61 10.01
N GLU A 52 -18.39 -11.94 8.85
CA GLU A 52 -19.46 -12.93 8.74
C GLU A 52 -19.03 -14.30 9.29
N THR A 53 -17.81 -14.69 8.97
CA THR A 53 -17.19 -15.93 9.44
C THR A 53 -17.11 -15.97 10.97
N VAL A 54 -16.83 -14.85 11.63
CA VAL A 54 -16.78 -14.75 13.10
C VAL A 54 -18.17 -14.73 13.71
N GLN A 55 -19.11 -13.97 13.14
CA GLN A 55 -20.49 -13.89 13.64
C GLN A 55 -21.24 -15.23 13.57
N GLY A 56 -20.95 -16.06 12.56
CA GLY A 56 -21.53 -17.40 12.43
C GLY A 56 -21.06 -18.41 13.49
N ARG A 57 -20.24 -18.01 14.46
CA ARG A 57 -19.69 -18.88 15.51
C ARG A 57 -20.05 -18.37 16.90
N SER A 58 -19.99 -19.28 17.89
CA SER A 58 -20.26 -18.98 19.29
C SER A 58 -19.19 -19.57 20.22
N GLY A 59 -19.02 -18.97 21.40
CA GLY A 59 -18.12 -19.49 22.46
C GLY A 59 -16.63 -19.35 22.12
N GLY A 60 -15.80 -20.29 22.60
CA GLY A 60 -14.34 -20.21 22.43
C GLY A 60 -13.87 -20.24 20.96
N ALA A 61 -14.63 -20.89 20.07
CA ALA A 61 -14.33 -20.93 18.65
C ALA A 61 -14.45 -19.56 17.97
N GLN A 62 -15.40 -18.72 18.41
CA GLN A 62 -15.56 -17.36 17.91
C GLN A 62 -14.32 -16.52 18.24
N ALA A 63 -13.83 -16.60 19.48
CA ALA A 63 -12.63 -15.87 19.91
C ALA A 63 -11.38 -16.32 19.15
N LEU A 64 -11.14 -17.64 19.05
CA LEU A 64 -9.96 -18.18 18.36
C LEU A 64 -9.93 -17.80 16.88
N VAL A 65 -11.05 -17.95 16.18
CA VAL A 65 -11.12 -17.60 14.75
C VAL A 65 -11.06 -16.08 14.55
N GLY A 66 -11.75 -15.30 15.39
CA GLY A 66 -11.70 -13.84 15.31
C GLY A 66 -10.30 -13.28 15.52
N ILE A 67 -9.57 -13.76 16.53
CA ILE A 67 -8.18 -13.37 16.78
C ILE A 67 -7.28 -13.81 15.61
N GLY A 68 -7.43 -15.05 15.13
CA GLY A 68 -6.64 -15.57 14.02
C GLY A 68 -6.82 -14.75 12.74
N LEU A 69 -8.07 -14.44 12.37
CA LEU A 69 -8.39 -13.62 11.20
C LEU A 69 -7.93 -12.17 11.37
N ALA A 70 -8.04 -11.60 12.57
CA ALA A 70 -7.54 -10.27 12.87
C ALA A 70 -6.02 -10.20 12.66
N VAL A 71 -5.27 -11.11 13.28
CA VAL A 71 -3.80 -11.12 13.20
C VAL A 71 -3.33 -11.35 11.77
N ALA A 72 -3.91 -12.34 11.07
CA ALA A 72 -3.57 -12.63 9.69
C ALA A 72 -3.90 -11.46 8.76
N GLY A 73 -5.09 -10.86 8.92
CA GLY A 73 -5.52 -9.71 8.14
C GLY A 73 -4.65 -8.48 8.37
N ILE A 74 -4.38 -8.13 9.63
CA ILE A 74 -3.50 -7.00 9.98
C ILE A 74 -2.11 -7.20 9.36
N ALA A 75 -1.53 -8.39 9.48
CA ALA A 75 -0.25 -8.70 8.87
C ALA A 75 -0.29 -8.58 7.34
N ALA A 76 -1.35 -9.08 6.69
CA ALA A 76 -1.52 -8.99 5.24
C ALA A 76 -1.68 -7.55 4.75
N VAL A 77 -2.49 -6.73 5.42
CA VAL A 77 -2.67 -5.31 5.10
C VAL A 77 -1.35 -4.54 5.30
N ALA A 78 -0.67 -4.73 6.43
CA ALA A 78 0.62 -4.08 6.67
C ALA A 78 1.68 -4.49 5.63
N ALA A 79 1.77 -5.78 5.31
CA ALA A 79 2.73 -6.27 4.32
C ALA A 79 2.42 -5.74 2.91
N SER A 80 1.16 -5.77 2.49
CA SER A 80 0.75 -5.29 1.16
C SER A 80 0.94 -3.78 1.01
N THR A 81 0.57 -2.97 2.00
CA THR A 81 0.78 -1.52 1.98
C THR A 81 2.26 -1.14 1.93
N VAL A 82 3.12 -1.84 2.69
CA VAL A 82 4.59 -1.68 2.60
C VAL A 82 5.10 -2.05 1.21
N LEU A 83 4.68 -3.19 0.66
CA LEU A 83 5.10 -3.65 -0.65
C LEU A 83 4.70 -2.67 -1.75
N LEU A 84 3.45 -2.18 -1.72
CA LEU A 84 2.94 -1.23 -2.70
C LEU A 84 3.60 0.15 -2.56
N GLY A 85 3.82 0.62 -1.34
CA GLY A 85 4.57 1.86 -1.09
C GLY A 85 6.00 1.78 -1.63
N TRP A 86 6.68 0.67 -1.37
CA TRP A 86 8.02 0.41 -1.90
C TRP A 86 8.03 0.34 -3.44
N PHE A 87 7.08 -0.37 -4.04
CA PHE A 87 6.96 -0.50 -5.48
C PHE A 87 6.71 0.85 -6.16
N ALA A 88 5.79 1.65 -5.60
CA ALA A 88 5.49 2.99 -6.11
C ALA A 88 6.72 3.88 -6.07
N HIS A 89 7.46 3.86 -4.95
CA HIS A 89 8.69 4.65 -4.82
C HIS A 89 9.77 4.21 -5.80
N SER A 90 10.00 2.90 -5.90
CA SER A 90 11.03 2.31 -6.76
C SER A 90 10.75 2.54 -8.25
N SER A 91 9.48 2.48 -8.65
CA SER A 91 9.07 2.64 -10.05
C SER A 91 9.01 4.09 -10.51
N THR A 92 8.63 5.04 -9.64
CA THR A 92 8.44 6.45 -10.02
C THR A 92 9.62 7.35 -9.64
N GLY A 93 10.45 6.95 -8.68
CA GLY A 93 11.55 7.74 -8.13
C GLY A 93 11.09 8.99 -7.37
N SER A 94 9.79 9.11 -7.06
CA SER A 94 9.22 10.28 -6.38
C SER A 94 9.08 10.06 -4.88
N ARG A 95 9.38 11.09 -4.08
CA ARG A 95 9.08 11.12 -2.64
C ARG A 95 7.58 11.07 -2.34
N TRP A 96 6.75 11.44 -3.30
CA TRP A 96 5.28 11.44 -3.19
C TRP A 96 4.64 10.17 -3.74
N ALA A 97 5.43 9.19 -4.16
CA ALA A 97 4.94 7.99 -4.82
C ALA A 97 3.92 7.20 -3.99
N VAL A 98 4.07 7.18 -2.67
CA VAL A 98 3.13 6.52 -1.76
C VAL A 98 1.71 7.07 -1.91
N ALA A 99 1.55 8.36 -2.23
CA ALA A 99 0.23 8.95 -2.44
C ALA A 99 -0.50 8.36 -3.65
N LEU A 100 0.23 7.88 -4.67
CA LEU A 100 -0.37 7.22 -5.84
C LEU A 100 -1.12 5.95 -5.45
N VAL A 101 -0.68 5.26 -4.39
CA VAL A 101 -1.33 4.06 -3.87
C VAL A 101 -2.36 4.43 -2.80
N ALA A 102 -1.96 5.27 -1.84
CA ALA A 102 -2.75 5.56 -0.65
C ALA A 102 -4.06 6.32 -0.96
N LEU A 103 -4.04 7.28 -1.90
CA LEU A 103 -5.23 8.05 -2.25
C LEU A 103 -6.34 7.20 -2.87
N PRO A 104 -6.11 6.44 -3.97
CA PRO A 104 -7.16 5.60 -4.53
C PRO A 104 -7.60 4.51 -3.55
N TRP A 105 -6.67 3.93 -2.77
CA TRP A 105 -7.01 2.97 -1.72
C TRP A 105 -8.00 3.60 -0.71
N PHE A 106 -7.66 4.78 -0.18
CA PHE A 106 -8.48 5.47 0.81
C PHE A 106 -9.85 5.87 0.24
N LEU A 107 -9.90 6.35 -1.00
CA LEU A 107 -11.15 6.69 -1.67
C LEU A 107 -12.07 5.48 -1.78
N VAL A 108 -11.55 4.31 -2.18
CA VAL A 108 -12.34 3.08 -2.27
C VAL A 108 -12.85 2.64 -0.91
N ILE A 109 -12.00 2.66 0.13
CA ILE A 109 -12.41 2.32 1.51
C ILE A 109 -13.52 3.24 2.01
N VAL A 110 -13.38 4.56 1.80
CA VAL A 110 -14.39 5.55 2.23
C VAL A 110 -15.71 5.34 1.47
N VAL A 111 -15.64 5.14 0.15
CA VAL A 111 -16.84 4.88 -0.66
C VAL A 111 -17.53 3.58 -0.23
N GLY A 112 -16.77 2.50 0.01
CA GLY A 112 -17.28 1.22 0.51
C GLY A 112 -17.79 1.27 1.95
N GLY A 113 -17.42 2.29 2.72
CA GLY A 113 -17.91 2.52 4.08
C GLY A 113 -19.26 3.24 4.15
N PHE A 114 -19.74 3.85 3.06
CA PHE A 114 -21.03 4.51 3.05
C PHE A 114 -22.18 3.53 2.89
N ARG A 115 -23.23 3.72 3.69
CA ARG A 115 -24.46 2.93 3.65
C ARG A 115 -25.21 3.18 2.35
N THR A 116 -25.37 2.15 1.54
CA THR A 116 -26.27 2.19 0.38
C THR A 116 -27.70 1.90 0.80
N THR A 117 -28.67 2.29 -0.02
CA THR A 117 -30.11 2.04 0.19
C THR A 117 -30.45 0.56 0.22
N GLU A 118 -29.55 -0.30 -0.25
CA GLU A 118 -29.66 -1.76 -0.26
C GLU A 118 -29.23 -2.39 1.07
N GLY A 119 -28.77 -1.56 2.04
CA GLY A 119 -28.47 -1.99 3.40
C GLY A 119 -27.14 -2.71 3.58
N ASP A 120 -26.42 -2.97 2.50
CA ASP A 120 -25.13 -3.63 2.56
C ASP A 120 -24.01 -2.63 2.92
N LEU A 121 -23.17 -3.04 3.85
CA LEU A 121 -22.15 -2.25 4.48
C LEU A 121 -20.93 -3.13 4.66
N ALA A 122 -19.88 -2.90 3.87
CA ALA A 122 -18.63 -3.62 4.05
C ALA A 122 -18.02 -3.35 5.45
N LEU A 123 -18.33 -2.20 6.06
CA LEU A 123 -17.62 -1.65 7.23
C LEU A 123 -18.44 -0.97 8.33
N ALA A 124 -19.77 -0.92 8.25
CA ALA A 124 -20.56 -0.22 9.27
C ALA A 124 -21.25 -1.17 10.25
N GLY A 125 -21.58 -0.60 11.41
CA GLY A 125 -22.06 -1.34 12.57
C GLY A 125 -20.92 -1.67 13.53
N ASP A 126 -20.84 -2.94 13.90
CA ASP A 126 -19.95 -3.51 14.92
C ASP A 126 -18.75 -4.27 14.34
N ASN A 127 -18.47 -4.15 13.03
CA ASN A 127 -17.33 -4.79 12.35
C ASN A 127 -15.96 -4.22 12.77
N VAL A 128 -15.59 -4.53 14.02
CA VAL A 128 -14.32 -4.13 14.63
C VAL A 128 -13.11 -4.74 13.92
N LEU A 129 -13.29 -5.90 13.26
CA LEU A 129 -12.27 -6.53 12.43
C LEU A 129 -11.94 -5.66 11.22
N GLY A 130 -12.95 -5.30 10.43
CA GLY A 130 -12.78 -4.42 9.27
C GLY A 130 -12.19 -3.06 9.66
N LEU A 131 -12.65 -2.49 10.77
CA LEU A 131 -12.09 -1.25 11.29
C LEU A 131 -10.60 -1.37 11.62
N ALA A 132 -10.19 -2.45 12.29
CA ALA A 132 -8.79 -2.68 12.64
C ALA A 132 -7.90 -2.80 11.40
N LEU A 133 -8.40 -3.46 10.33
CA LEU A 133 -7.69 -3.59 9.06
C LEU A 133 -7.47 -2.24 8.38
N ILE A 134 -8.50 -1.41 8.31
CA ILE A 134 -8.40 -0.07 7.70
C ILE A 134 -7.46 0.82 8.48
N VAL A 135 -7.60 0.84 9.81
CA VAL A 135 -6.73 1.62 10.68
C VAL A 135 -5.29 1.18 10.48
N THR A 136 -5.03 -0.12 10.39
CA THR A 136 -3.69 -0.67 10.07
C THR A 136 -3.19 -0.10 8.75
N GLY A 137 -3.95 -0.24 7.66
CA GLY A 137 -3.53 0.25 6.34
C GLY A 137 -3.26 1.76 6.33
N ALA A 138 -4.16 2.55 6.91
CA ALA A 138 -4.03 4.00 7.01
C ALA A 138 -2.79 4.42 7.81
N VAL A 139 -2.54 3.79 8.97
CA VAL A 139 -1.36 4.05 9.79
C VAL A 139 -0.09 3.65 9.03
N THR A 140 -0.06 2.50 8.37
CA THR A 140 1.10 2.07 7.60
C THR A 140 1.42 3.04 6.46
N PHE A 141 0.42 3.47 5.69
CA PHE A 141 0.62 4.49 4.65
C PHE A 141 1.08 5.83 5.22
N ALA A 142 0.55 6.27 6.36
CA ALA A 142 0.97 7.50 7.02
C ALA A 142 2.43 7.43 7.47
N VAL A 143 2.85 6.31 8.08
CA VAL A 143 4.24 6.09 8.51
C VAL A 143 5.19 6.09 7.31
N LEU A 144 4.84 5.41 6.22
CA LEU A 144 5.64 5.38 5.00
C LEU A 144 5.74 6.78 4.38
N GLY A 145 4.61 7.47 4.22
CA GLY A 145 4.56 8.83 3.68
C GLY A 145 5.41 9.80 4.50
N PHE A 146 5.28 9.78 5.82
CA PHE A 146 6.08 10.59 6.73
C PHE A 146 7.58 10.30 6.57
N ARG A 147 7.95 9.02 6.53
CA ARG A 147 9.36 8.61 6.36
C ARG A 147 9.94 9.10 5.03
N HIS A 148 9.18 9.08 3.94
CA HIS A 148 9.64 9.59 2.64
C HIS A 148 9.76 11.12 2.58
N VAL A 149 8.99 11.85 3.40
CA VAL A 149 9.08 13.31 3.48
C VAL A 149 10.23 13.77 4.37
N VAL A 150 10.44 13.08 5.50
CA VAL A 150 11.38 13.51 6.55
C VAL A 150 12.78 12.94 6.37
N THR A 151 12.93 11.73 5.83
CA THR A 151 14.26 11.12 5.69
C THR A 151 15.01 11.79 4.53
N PRO A 152 16.17 12.43 4.77
CA PRO A 152 16.98 13.03 3.71
C PRO A 152 17.40 11.97 2.68
N PRO A 153 17.54 12.34 1.39
CA PRO A 153 18.09 11.43 0.40
C PRO A 153 19.45 10.93 0.88
N ALA A 154 19.70 9.62 0.79
CA ALA A 154 21.02 9.08 1.09
C ALA A 154 22.06 9.84 0.26
N PRO A 155 23.18 10.32 0.86
CA PRO A 155 24.22 10.98 0.11
C PRO A 155 24.64 10.06 -1.04
N ALA A 156 24.63 10.57 -2.27
CA ALA A 156 25.19 9.84 -3.39
C ALA A 156 26.61 9.42 -3.00
N ALA A 157 26.87 8.12 -2.98
CA ALA A 157 28.22 7.60 -2.78
C ALA A 157 29.09 8.25 -3.85
N ARG A 158 30.00 9.13 -3.40
CA ARG A 158 31.00 9.78 -4.24
C ARG A 158 32.05 8.76 -4.62
#